data_AF-A0A1B9CZ17-F1
#
_entry.id   AF-A0A1B9CZ17-F1
#
_cell.length_a   1.000
_cell.length_b   1.000
_cell.length_c   1.000
_cell.angle_alpha   90.00
_cell.angle_beta   90.00
_cell.angle_gamma   90.00
#
_symmetry.space_group_name_H-M   'P 1'
#
loop_
_entity.id
_entity.type
_entity.pdbx_description
1 polymer ?
#
loop_
_entity_poly.entity_id
_entity_poly.type
_entity_poly.pdbx_seq_one_letter_code
_entity_poly.pdbx_strand_id
1 'polypeptide(L)' 'MPSTTDGCPSLTDADVDELAFEFLHSPYAGDTYLDWRLDQRLDGFLRHRGLVRLVEDGDAYGLILNRVMAYIGELRRSR' A
#
# COMPACT_ATOMS: atom_id res chain seq x y z
N MET A 1 18.00 -5.27 -25.24
CA MET A 1 16.54 -5.23 -25.06
C MET A 1 16.26 -5.00 -23.59
N PRO A 2 15.66 -3.86 -23.22
CA PRO A 2 14.62 -3.87 -22.21
C PRO A 2 13.32 -3.37 -22.83
N SER A 3 12.26 -4.12 -22.58
CA SER A 3 10.91 -3.89 -23.10
C SER A 3 10.40 -2.53 -22.67
N THR A 4 10.06 -1.70 -23.65
CA THR A 4 9.23 -0.52 -23.48
C THR A 4 7.83 -1.00 -23.10
N THR A 5 7.51 -1.00 -21.80
CA THR A 5 6.13 -1.14 -21.34
C THR A 5 5.49 0.26 -21.42
N ASP A 6 5.19 0.67 -22.64
CA ASP A 6 4.14 1.66 -22.91
C ASP A 6 2.80 0.94 -22.80
N GLY A 7 2.31 0.82 -21.58
CA GLY A 7 0.96 0.38 -21.25
C GLY A 7 0.61 1.06 -19.95
N CYS A 8 -0.59 1.61 -19.83
CA CYS A 8 -1.09 2.27 -18.61
C CYS A 8 -0.52 1.62 -17.34
N PRO A 9 -0.05 2.38 -16.34
CA PRO A 9 0.69 1.82 -15.21
C PRO A 9 -0.22 0.94 -14.36
N SER A 10 -0.42 -0.29 -14.81
CA SER A 10 -1.01 -1.38 -14.07
C SER A 10 -0.01 -1.66 -12.96
N LEU A 11 -0.38 -1.32 -11.73
CA LEU A 11 0.41 -1.62 -10.54
C LEU A 11 0.87 -3.08 -10.61
N THR A 12 2.18 -3.31 -10.65
CA THR A 12 2.71 -4.67 -10.61
C THR A 12 2.72 -5.15 -9.16
N ASP A 13 2.71 -6.47 -8.97
CA ASP A 13 2.78 -7.07 -7.63
C ASP A 13 4.01 -6.56 -6.84
N ALA A 14 5.12 -6.30 -7.53
CA ALA A 14 6.32 -5.70 -6.94
C ALA A 14 6.09 -4.26 -6.46
N ASP A 15 5.37 -3.44 -7.22
CA ASP A 15 5.02 -2.07 -6.82
C ASP A 15 4.06 -2.08 -5.61
N VAL A 16 3.13 -3.04 -5.57
CA VAL A 16 2.22 -3.24 -4.42
C VAL A 16 3.03 -3.63 -3.18
N ASP A 17 3.99 -4.54 -3.33
CA ASP A 17 4.87 -5.00 -2.25
C ASP A 17 5.72 -3.87 -1.70
N GLU A 18 6.32 -3.07 -2.58
CA GLU A 18 7.12 -1.92 -2.19
C GLU A 18 6.28 -0.89 -1.44
N LEU A 19 5.09 -0.55 -1.95
CA LEU A 19 4.16 0.38 -1.27
C LEU A 19 3.72 -0.14 0.10
N ALA A 20 3.40 -1.43 0.21
CA ALA A 20 3.00 -2.04 1.46
C ALA A 20 4.15 -2.04 2.48
N PHE A 21 5.37 -2.34 2.03
CA PHE A 21 6.57 -2.29 2.86
C PHE A 21 6.86 -0.86 3.34
N GLU A 22 6.82 0.13 2.44
CA GLU A 22 6.99 1.53 2.81
C GLU A 22 5.93 2.00 3.80
N PHE A 23 4.66 1.61 3.60
CA PHE A 23 3.58 1.92 4.53
C PHE A 23 3.88 1.40 5.93
N LEU A 24 4.36 0.15 6.05
CA LEU A 24 4.74 -0.47 7.33
C LEU A 24 5.93 0.21 8.02
N HIS A 25 6.84 0.78 7.24
CA HIS A 25 7.98 1.56 7.74
C HIS A 25 7.64 3.04 8.00
N SER A 26 6.46 3.48 7.60
CA SER A 26 5.99 4.86 7.75
C SER A 26 5.30 5.06 9.10
N PRO A 27 5.28 6.29 9.66
CA PRO A 27 4.53 6.58 10.89
C PRO A 27 3.05 6.18 10.81
N TYR A 28 2.46 6.10 9.60
CA TYR A 28 1.07 5.65 9.39
C TYR A 28 0.81 4.20 9.85
N ALA A 29 1.80 3.31 9.80
CA ALA A 29 1.65 1.95 10.35
C ALA A 29 1.96 1.88 11.86
N GLY A 30 2.49 2.95 12.45
CA GLY A 30 2.85 3.00 13.86
C GLY A 30 1.68 3.30 14.80
N ASP A 31 2.01 3.33 16.10
CA ASP A 31 1.04 3.57 17.18
C ASP A 31 0.38 4.96 17.10
N THR A 32 1.06 5.94 16.48
CA THR A 32 0.60 7.34 16.35
C THR A 32 -0.77 7.48 15.71
N TYR A 33 -1.14 6.56 14.81
CA TYR A 33 -2.41 6.59 14.10
C TYR A 33 -3.35 5.47 14.56
N LEU A 34 -3.14 4.88 15.75
CA LEU A 34 -3.96 3.76 16.22
C LEU A 34 -5.46 4.01 16.22
N ASP A 35 -5.87 5.25 16.47
CA ASP A 35 -7.26 5.70 16.44
C ASP A 35 -7.91 5.60 15.05
N TRP A 36 -7.11 5.56 13.98
CA TRP A 36 -7.60 5.50 12.60
C TRP A 36 -7.70 4.05 12.14
N ARG A 37 -8.72 3.74 11.34
CA ARG A 37 -8.81 2.43 10.68
C ARG A 37 -7.65 2.27 9.70
N LEU A 38 -7.17 1.03 9.49
CA LEU A 38 -6.07 0.74 8.57
C LEU A 38 -6.29 1.38 7.18
N ASP A 39 -7.53 1.29 6.71
CA ASP A 39 -8.01 1.92 5.48
C ASP A 39 -7.75 3.43 5.43
N GLN A 40 -8.11 4.16 6.49
CA GLN A 40 -7.89 5.61 6.58
C GLN A 40 -6.40 5.98 6.64
N ARG A 41 -5.59 5.12 7.27
CA ARG A 41 -4.14 5.33 7.32
C ARG A 41 -3.51 5.14 5.95
N LEU A 42 -3.96 4.12 5.22
CA LEU A 42 -3.49 3.82 3.88
C LEU A 42 -3.93 4.90 2.88
N ASP A 43 -5.18 5.33 2.92
CA ASP A 43 -5.69 6.47 2.15
C ASP A 43 -4.86 7.74 2.40
N GLY A 44 -4.59 8.07 3.67
CA GLY A 44 -3.75 9.21 4.04
C GLY A 44 -2.32 9.10 3.52
N PHE A 45 -1.71 7.92 3.63
CA PHE A 45 -0.36 7.64 3.11
C PHE A 45 -0.28 7.81 1.58
N LEU A 46 -1.23 7.22 0.85
CA LEU A 46 -1.28 7.30 -0.61
C LEU A 46 -1.53 8.73 -1.09
N ARG A 47 -2.43 9.47 -0.43
CA ARG A 47 -2.64 10.90 -0.69
C ARG A 47 -1.40 11.73 -0.41
N HIS A 48 -0.69 11.46 0.69
CA HIS A 48 0.54 12.15 1.05
C HIS A 48 1.66 11.93 0.02
N ARG A 49 1.73 10.73 -0.57
CA ARG A 49 2.65 10.39 -1.67
C ARG A 49 2.22 10.97 -3.03
N GLY A 50 1.05 11.59 -3.13
CA GLY A 50 0.49 12.09 -4.39
C GLY A 50 -0.12 10.98 -5.27
N LEU A 51 -0.30 9.78 -4.73
CA LEU A 51 -0.86 8.62 -5.41
C LEU A 51 -2.40 8.58 -5.31
N VAL A 52 -3.05 9.74 -5.41
CA VAL A 52 -4.51 9.87 -5.27
C VAL A 52 -5.26 9.00 -6.28
N ARG A 53 -4.70 8.82 -7.48
CA ARG A 53 -5.28 7.94 -8.50
C ARG A 53 -5.42 6.49 -8.03
N LEU A 54 -4.51 6.01 -7.18
CA LEU A 54 -4.59 4.66 -6.61
C LEU A 54 -5.68 4.54 -5.56
N VAL A 55 -5.98 5.63 -4.87
CA VAL A 55 -7.07 5.70 -3.89
C VAL A 55 -8.42 5.75 -4.60
N GLU A 56 -8.50 6.47 -5.71
CA GLU A 56 -9.71 6.54 -6.54
C GLU A 56 -9.97 5.23 -7.31
N ASP A 57 -8.90 4.50 -7.65
CA ASP A 57 -8.98 3.17 -8.23
C ASP A 57 -9.19 2.10 -7.13
N GLY A 58 -10.46 1.74 -6.91
CA GLY A 58 -10.84 0.78 -5.87
C GLY A 58 -10.20 -0.60 -6.02
N ASP A 59 -9.86 -1.03 -7.24
CA ASP A 59 -9.19 -2.31 -7.48
C ASP A 59 -7.71 -2.22 -7.05
N ALA A 60 -7.01 -1.17 -7.48
CA ALA A 60 -5.61 -0.94 -7.08
C ALA A 60 -5.49 -0.72 -5.56
N TYR A 61 -6.38 0.08 -4.98
CA TYR A 61 -6.45 0.30 -3.55
C TYR A 61 -6.68 -1.01 -2.78
N GLY A 62 -7.61 -1.84 -3.26
CA GLY A 62 -7.89 -3.16 -2.69
C GLY A 62 -6.68 -4.08 -2.69
N LEU A 63 -5.87 -4.09 -3.76
CA LEU A 63 -4.64 -4.88 -3.84
C LEU A 63 -3.62 -4.44 -2.78
N ILE A 64 -3.37 -3.14 -2.65
CA ILE A 64 -2.42 -2.59 -1.66
C ILE A 64 -2.90 -2.88 -0.24
N LEU A 65 -4.19 -2.67 0.03
CA LEU A 65 -4.77 -2.96 1.33
C LEU A 65 -4.66 -4.44 1.68
N ASN A 66 -4.96 -5.33 0.74
CA ASN A 66 -4.83 -6.77 0.93
C ASN A 66 -3.38 -7.16 1.25
N ARG A 67 -2.42 -6.59 0.53
CA ARG A 67 -1.00 -6.87 0.75
C ARG A 67 -0.48 -6.37 2.09
N VAL A 68 -0.88 -5.17 2.51
CA VAL A 68 -0.57 -4.63 3.85
C VAL A 68 -1.15 -5.55 4.94
N MET A 69 -2.39 -6.00 4.80
CA MET A 69 -3.00 -6.94 5.75
C MET A 69 -2.26 -8.28 5.80
N ALA A 70 -1.82 -8.80 4.66
CA ALA A 70 -1.03 -10.02 4.58
C ALA A 70 0.28 -9.88 5.37
N TYR A 71 1.05 -8.80 5.16
CA TYR A 71 2.28 -8.55 5.92
C TYR A 71 2.05 -8.38 7.43
N ILE A 72 0.97 -7.70 7.84
CA ILE A 72 0.62 -7.58 9.27
C ILE A 72 0.30 -8.96 9.85
N GLY A 73 -0.43 -9.80 9.10
CA GLY A 73 -0.75 -11.17 9.48
C GLY A 73 0.50 -12.04 9.63
N GLU A 74 1.44 -11.93 8.69
CA GLU A 74 2.74 -12.62 8.74
C GLU A 74 3.59 -12.17 9.92
N LEU A 75 3.68 -10.87 10.17
CA LEU A 75 4.43 -10.30 11.30
C LEU A 75 3.86 -10.79 12.64
N ARG A 76 2.53 -10.90 12.76
CA ARG A 76 1.86 -11.45 13.95
C ARG A 76 2.08 -12.95 14.10
N ARG A 77 2.20 -13.69 12.99
CA ARG A 77 2.41 -15.15 12.99
C ARG A 77 3.86 -15.52 13.31
N SER A 78 4.80 -14.63 13.03
CA SER A 78 6.23 -14.80 13.33
C SER A 78 6.60 -14.41 14.78
N ARG A 79 5.62 -14.05 15.62
CA ARG A 79 5.78 -13.82 17.06
C ARG A 79 5.13 -14.94 17.87
#